data_AF-A0A973W2L8-F1
#
_entry.id   AF-A0A973W2L8-F1
#
_cell.length_a   1.000
_cell.length_b   1.000
_cell.length_c   1.000
_cell.angle_alpha   90.00
_cell.angle_beta   90.00
_cell.angle_gamma   90.00
#
_symmetry.space_group_name_H-M   'P 1'
#
loop_
_entity.id
_entity.type
_entity.pdbx_description
1 polymer ?
#
loop_
_entity_poly.entity_id
_entity_poly.type
_entity_poly.pdbx_seq_one_letter_code
_entity_poly.pdbx_strand_id
1 'polypeptide(L)'
;MPLFVKCIDNTLVRDELTVGRLYEVWIANHRDGNYHLTGFERPFSITRFVEAGPADLKAAGRCSNCSAPLGRHGKCPALCEPVENPEPYRGPTKVGRTHMARLAAPVA
;
A
#
# COMPACT_ATOMS: atom_id res chain seq x y z
N MET A 1 -8.01 3.04 3.42
CA MET A 1 -6.59 2.67 3.32
C MET A 1 -6.29 1.72 4.46
N PRO A 2 -5.68 0.55 4.23
CA PRO A 2 -5.32 -0.35 5.32
C PRO A 2 -4.30 0.32 6.24
N LEU A 3 -4.45 0.13 7.55
CA LEU A 3 -3.54 0.67 8.56
C LEU A 3 -2.40 -0.33 8.79
N PHE A 4 -1.17 0.16 8.77
CA PHE A 4 0.01 -0.62 9.13
C PHE A 4 0.62 -0.08 10.40
N VAL A 5 1.05 -0.99 11.25
CA VAL A 5 1.69 -0.65 12.52
C VAL A 5 3.00 -1.41 12.69
N LYS A 6 3.98 -0.74 13.29
CA LYS A 6 5.30 -1.31 13.58
C LYS A 6 5.34 -1.72 15.04
N CYS A 7 5.72 -2.96 15.30
CA CYS A 7 5.90 -3.44 16.67
C CYS A 7 7.13 -2.75 17.30
N ILE A 8 6.96 -2.10 18.45
CA ILE A 8 8.03 -1.47 19.23
C ILE A 8 8.33 -2.25 20.52
N ASP A 9 7.38 -3.05 20.99
CA ASP A 9 7.52 -3.86 22.20
C ASP A 9 6.87 -5.24 21.99
N ASN A 10 7.68 -6.31 22.14
CA ASN A 10 7.23 -7.69 22.08
C ASN A 10 7.45 -8.47 23.39
N THR A 11 7.76 -7.80 24.49
CA THR A 11 8.17 -8.42 25.77
C THR A 11 7.24 -9.53 26.26
N LEU A 12 5.93 -9.40 26.04
CA LEU A 12 4.90 -10.36 26.49
C LEU A 12 4.49 -11.38 25.42
N VAL A 13 5.03 -11.26 24.20
CA VAL A 13 4.55 -11.98 23.00
C VAL A 13 5.72 -12.28 22.05
N ARG A 14 6.90 -12.59 22.60
CA ARG A 14 8.17 -12.66 21.83
C ARG A 14 8.13 -13.68 20.69
N ASP A 15 7.30 -14.70 20.81
CA ASP A 15 7.19 -15.79 19.82
C ASP A 15 6.20 -15.50 18.68
N GLU A 16 5.34 -14.48 18.80
CA GLU A 16 4.38 -14.12 17.75
C GLU A 16 4.67 -12.76 17.10
N LEU A 17 5.18 -11.80 17.88
CA LEU A 17 5.50 -10.46 17.41
C LEU A 17 7.01 -10.21 17.35
N THR A 18 7.45 -9.64 16.23
CA THR A 18 8.84 -9.26 15.99
C THR A 18 8.96 -7.74 16.07
N VAL A 19 9.80 -7.24 16.98
CA VAL A 19 10.12 -5.81 17.08
C VAL A 19 10.70 -5.31 15.76
N GLY A 20 10.23 -4.15 15.30
CA GLY A 20 10.62 -3.53 14.05
C GLY A 20 9.85 -4.03 12.83
N ARG A 21 9.08 -5.13 12.94
CA ARG A 21 8.27 -5.67 11.85
C ARG A 21 6.95 -4.91 11.72
N LEU A 22 6.51 -4.78 10.47
CA LEU A 22 5.22 -4.20 10.11
C LEU A 22 4.12 -5.26 10.08
N TYR A 23 2.97 -4.90 10.62
CA TYR A 23 1.76 -5.70 10.65
C TYR A 23 0.59 -4.92 10.09
N GLU A 24 -0.26 -5.58 9.32
CA GLU A 24 -1.51 -5.02 8.83
C GLU A 24 -2.56 -5.11 9.92
N VAL A 25 -3.21 -3.99 10.23
CA VAL A 25 -4.32 -3.92 11.17
C VAL A 25 -5.61 -4.16 10.40
N TRP A 26 -6.29 -5.26 10.71
CA TRP A 26 -7.61 -5.55 10.18
C TRP A 26 -8.68 -4.76 10.95
N ILE A 27 -8.62 -4.75 12.28
CA ILE A 27 -9.59 -4.06 13.13
C ILE A 27 -8.84 -3.21 14.16
N ALA A 28 -9.17 -1.92 14.20
CA ALA A 28 -8.68 -1.00 15.21
C ALA A 28 -9.79 -0.67 16.21
N ASN A 29 -9.68 -1.20 17.42
CA ASN A 29 -10.60 -0.91 18.50
C ASN A 29 -9.94 0.03 19.50
N HIS A 30 -9.97 1.33 19.19
CA HIS A 30 -9.38 2.37 20.03
C HIS A 30 -10.06 2.51 21.39
N ARG A 31 -11.34 2.14 21.51
CA ARG A 31 -12.08 2.18 22.77
C ARG A 31 -11.52 1.18 23.77
N ASP A 32 -11.21 -0.03 23.30
CA ASP A 32 -10.67 -1.11 24.12
C ASP A 32 -9.13 -1.15 24.11
N GLY A 33 -8.48 -0.21 23.41
CA GLY A 33 -7.02 -0.09 23.37
C GLY A 33 -6.31 -1.21 22.63
N ASN A 34 -6.98 -1.84 21.64
CA ASN A 34 -6.48 -3.04 20.97
C ASN A 34 -6.51 -2.97 19.43
N TYR A 35 -5.53 -3.62 18.81
CA TYR A 35 -5.47 -3.92 17.37
C TYR A 35 -5.66 -5.43 17.14
N HIS A 36 -6.47 -5.77 16.15
CA HIS A 36 -6.49 -7.10 15.55
C HIS A 36 -5.65 -7.06 14.28
N LEU A 37 -4.62 -7.90 14.24
CA LEU A 37 -3.67 -7.97 13.14
C LEU A 37 -4.07 -9.07 12.16
N THR A 38 -3.88 -8.83 10.87
CA THR A 38 -4.11 -9.85 9.84
C THR A 38 -3.20 -11.06 10.07
N GLY A 39 -3.79 -12.26 10.09
CA GLY A 39 -3.06 -13.52 10.33
C GLY A 39 -2.91 -13.89 11.81
N PHE A 40 -3.51 -13.13 12.73
CA PHE A 40 -3.54 -13.43 14.16
C PHE A 40 -4.97 -13.51 14.66
N GLU A 41 -5.28 -14.51 15.49
CA GLU A 41 -6.63 -14.70 16.03
C GLU A 41 -6.93 -13.80 17.23
N ARG A 42 -5.90 -13.37 17.95
CA ARG A 42 -6.03 -12.59 19.19
C ARG A 42 -5.74 -11.10 18.98
N PRO A 43 -6.37 -10.22 19.79
CA PRO A 43 -6.03 -8.80 19.82
C PRO A 43 -4.70 -8.53 20.53
N PHE A 44 -4.06 -7.42 20.18
CA PHE A 44 -2.85 -6.91 20.81
C PHE A 44 -3.03 -5.46 21.24
N SER A 45 -2.44 -5.08 22.39
CA SER A 45 -2.55 -3.71 22.89
C SER A 45 -1.86 -2.70 21.96
N ILE A 46 -2.54 -1.58 21.69
CA ILE A 46 -2.07 -0.49 20.81
C ILE A 46 -0.73 0.09 21.28
N THR A 47 -0.48 0.13 22.60
CA THR A 47 0.74 0.71 23.19
C THR A 47 2.03 0.01 22.76
N ARG A 48 1.93 -1.21 22.23
CA ARG A 48 3.06 -2.00 21.73
C ARG A 48 3.45 -1.65 20.30
N PHE A 49 2.72 -0.72 19.68
CA PHE A 49 2.88 -0.38 18.28
C PHE A 49 2.96 1.13 18.06
N VAL A 50 3.56 1.49 16.94
CA VAL A 50 3.49 2.83 16.37
C VAL A 50 2.93 2.73 14.95
N GLU A 51 2.18 3.75 14.53
CA GLU A 51 1.70 3.82 13.15
C GLU A 51 2.90 3.87 12.17
N ALA A 52 2.81 3.09 11.10
CA ALA A 52 3.86 2.98 10.11
C ALA A 52 3.96 4.26 9.27
N GLY A 53 5.16 4.86 9.23
CA GLY A 53 5.40 6.00 8.38
C GLY A 53 5.61 5.63 6.90
N PRO A 54 5.71 6.64 6.01
CA PRO A 54 6.00 6.42 4.59
C PRO A 54 7.30 5.63 4.35
N ALA A 55 8.32 5.88 5.17
CA ALA A 55 9.60 5.20 5.08
C ALA A 55 9.50 3.72 5.47
N ASP A 56 8.75 3.40 6.54
CA ASP A 56 8.53 2.02 6.97
C ASP A 56 7.76 1.24 5.90
N LEU A 57 6.71 1.84 5.33
CA LEU A 57 5.94 1.25 4.23
C LEU A 57 6.82 0.96 3.01
N LYS A 58 7.64 1.94 2.58
CA LYS A 58 8.58 1.74 1.47
C LYS A 58 9.58 0.63 1.75
N ALA A 59 10.13 0.55 2.97
CA ALA A 59 11.05 -0.52 3.37
C ALA A 59 10.38 -1.92 3.34
N ALA A 60 9.08 -1.99 3.63
CA ALA A 60 8.27 -3.20 3.47
C ALA A 60 7.77 -3.44 2.04
N GLY A 61 8.24 -2.67 1.05
CA GLY A 61 7.81 -2.80 -0.33
C GLY A 61 6.34 -2.45 -0.53
N ARG A 62 5.81 -1.51 0.26
CA ARG A 62 4.44 -0.99 0.14
C ARG A 62 4.45 0.50 -0.15
N CYS A 63 3.49 0.95 -0.94
CA CYS A 63 3.36 2.37 -1.22
C CYS A 63 2.80 3.12 0.00
N SER A 64 3.36 4.30 0.27
CA SER A 64 2.88 5.19 1.33
C SER A 64 1.48 5.76 1.09
N ASN A 65 0.99 5.81 -0.15
CA ASN A 65 -0.30 6.40 -0.50
C ASN A 65 -1.40 5.35 -0.73
N CYS A 66 -1.11 4.28 -1.49
CA CYS A 66 -2.09 3.22 -1.79
C CYS A 66 -1.98 2.02 -0.86
N SER A 67 -0.89 1.88 -0.09
CA SER A 67 -0.52 0.66 0.64
C SER A 67 -0.38 -0.62 -0.21
N ALA A 68 -0.52 -0.50 -1.53
CA ALA A 68 -0.34 -1.60 -2.46
C ALA A 68 1.13 -2.04 -2.50
N PRO A 69 1.40 -3.32 -2.81
CA PRO A 69 2.76 -3.80 -3.04
C PRO A 69 3.43 -3.00 -4.16
N LEU A 70 4.66 -2.55 -3.90
CA LEU A 70 5.49 -1.86 -4.87
C LEU A 70 6.02 -2.88 -5.89
N GLY A 71 6.14 -2.45 -7.14
CA GLY A 71 6.77 -3.26 -8.19
C GLY A 71 8.30 -3.35 -8.03
N ARG A 72 8.97 -4.06 -8.95
CA ARG A 72 10.43 -4.25 -8.98
C ARG A 72 11.26 -2.96 -8.85
N HIS A 73 10.70 -1.82 -9.22
CA HIS A 73 11.38 -0.51 -9.17
C HIS A 73 10.94 0.37 -8.00
N GLY A 74 10.24 -0.18 -7.00
CA GLY A 74 9.74 0.61 -5.87
C GLY A 74 8.60 1.58 -6.23
N LYS A 75 7.99 1.45 -7.42
CA LYS A 75 6.87 2.28 -7.90
C LYS A 75 5.52 1.66 -7.55
N CYS A 76 4.53 2.45 -7.09
CA CYS A 76 3.17 1.95 -6.85
C CYS A 76 2.53 1.62 -8.21
N PRO A 77 2.06 0.39 -8.44
CA PRO A 77 1.39 0.01 -9.69
C PRO A 77 0.06 0.76 -9.89
N ALA A 78 -0.56 1.25 -8.81
CA ALA A 78 -1.76 2.08 -8.89
C ALA A 78 -1.48 3.55 -9.27
N LEU A 79 -0.27 3.87 -9.74
CA LEU A 79 0.14 5.20 -10.24
C LEU A 79 -0.20 6.32 -9.26
N CYS A 80 0.09 6.08 -7.98
CA CYS A 80 -0.22 7.02 -6.90
C CYS A 80 0.69 8.24 -6.85
N GLU A 81 1.85 8.14 -7.47
CA GLU A 81 2.68 9.31 -7.75
C GLU A 81 2.15 9.90 -9.07
N PRO A 82 1.68 11.16 -9.07
CA PRO A 82 1.33 11.82 -10.31
C PRO A 82 2.56 11.83 -11.22
N VAL A 83 2.36 11.48 -12.50
CA VAL A 83 3.42 11.60 -13.50
C VAL A 83 3.67 13.09 -13.69
N GLU A 84 4.73 13.61 -13.08
CA GLU A 84 5.17 14.97 -13.34
C GLU A 84 5.63 15.06 -14.80
N ASN A 85 4.91 15.86 -15.59
CA ASN A 85 5.17 16.10 -17.01
C ASN A 85 5.00 14.84 -17.89
N PRO A 86 3.76 14.39 -18.14
CA PRO A 86 3.53 13.29 -19.06
C PRO A 86 4.03 13.70 -20.45
N GLU A 87 4.94 12.89 -21.03
CA GLU A 87 5.31 13.09 -22.42
C GLU A 87 4.03 13.11 -23.28
N PRO A 88 3.88 14.09 -24.20
CA PRO A 88 2.75 14.11 -25.09
C PRO A 88 2.66 12.76 -25.81
N TYR A 89 1.51 12.08 -25.69
CA TYR A 89 1.30 10.82 -26.35
C TYR A 89 1.53 10.97 -27.86
N ARG A 90 2.68 10.50 -28.34
CA ARG A 90 2.95 10.36 -29.77
C ARG A 90 2.27 9.09 -30.22
N GLY A 91 1.00 9.21 -30.60
CA GLY A 91 0.23 8.11 -31.16
C GLY A 91 0.96 7.42 -32.32
N PRO A 92 0.55 6.19 -32.68
CA PRO A 92 1.19 5.44 -33.75
C PRO A 92 1.22 6.28 -35.04
N THR A 93 2.42 6.57 -35.51
CA THR A 93 2.66 7.36 -36.74
C THR A 93 2.30 6.57 -38.00
N LYS A 94 2.20 5.25 -37.87
CA LYS A 94 1.70 4.34 -38.89
C LYS A 94 0.72 3.37 -38.24
N VAL A 95 -0.55 3.47 -38.60
CA VAL A 95 -1.53 2.42 -38.31
C VAL A 95 -1.43 1.43 -39.47
N GLY A 96 -0.94 0.22 -39.19
CA GLY A 96 -1.00 -0.87 -40.17
C GLY A 96 -2.46 -1.15 -40.56
N ARG A 97 -2.69 -1.68 -41.75
CA ARG A 97 -4.03 -1.91 -42.34
C ARG A 97 -4.95 -2.83 -41.53
N THR A 98 -4.45 -3.42 -40.46
CA THR A 98 -5.18 -4.26 -39.52
C THR A 98 -5.29 -3.54 -38.19
N HIS A 99 -6.40 -2.83 -37.99
CA HIS A 99 -7.22 -2.79 -36.77
C HIS A 99 -8.22 -1.64 -36.94
N MET A 100 -9.50 -1.97 -37.06
CA MET A 100 -10.59 -1.00 -37.16
C MET A 100 -10.54 -0.06 -35.96
N ALA A 101 -10.32 1.22 -36.26
CA ALA A 101 -10.54 2.29 -35.30
C ALA A 101 -12.01 2.26 -34.87
N ARG A 102 -12.28 2.00 -33.58
CA ARG A 102 -13.53 2.48 -32.98
C ARG A 102 -13.36 3.97 -32.77
N LEU A 103 -13.75 4.74 -33.77
CA LEU A 103 -13.89 6.18 -33.72
C LEU A 103 -15.01 6.55 -32.72
N ALA A 104 -14.75 7.65 -31.99
CA ALA A 104 -15.68 8.47 -31.22
C ALA A 104 -16.25 7.87 -29.91
N ALA A 105 -15.66 8.26 -28.78
CA ALA A 105 -16.48 8.62 -27.63
C ALA A 105 -16.95 10.07 -27.87
N PRO A 106 -18.25 10.36 -27.92
CA PRO A 106 -18.71 11.74 -27.97
C PRO A 106 -18.36 12.45 -26.67
N VAL A 107 -17.80 13.66 -26.79
CA VAL A 107 -17.82 14.64 -25.70
C VAL A 107 -19.22 15.25 -25.72
N ALA A 108 -19.99 14.96 -24.67
CA ALA A 108 -21.19 15.69 -24.27
C ALA A 108 -21.14 15.86 -22.76
#